data_AF-A0A0S7ZYR3-F1
#
_entry.id   AF-A0A0S7ZYR3-F1
#
_cell.length_a   1.000
_cell.length_b   1.000
_cell.length_c   1.000
_cell.angle_alpha   90.00
_cell.angle_beta   90.00
_cell.angle_gamma   90.00
#
_symmetry.space_group_name_H-M   'P 1'
#
loop_
_entity.id
_entity.type
_entity.pdbx_description
1 polymer ?
#
loop_
_entity_poly.entity_id
_entity_poly.type
_entity_poly.pdbx_seq_one_letter_code
_entity_poly.pdbx_strand_id
1 'polypeptide(L)'
;MGIARFVFVIFSVYLMSASHAADHRFKQESEKNFFRYFTLAVCMGMAYESDSKKLASDVGKAASGYLEFGHMDLDAYEDARELIKTWLKKDYQSKTGGQVEIMKCIDLFESEDLDSLYQKHDPCQKPDRWLDESKFKSRCK
;
A
#
# COMPACT_ATOMS: atom_id res chain seq x y z
N MET A 1 46.61 -23.15 12.04
CA MET A 1 45.34 -22.83 12.73
C MET A 1 44.79 -21.41 12.48
N GLY A 2 45.45 -20.55 11.68
CA GLY A 2 45.02 -19.15 11.47
C GLY A 2 44.21 -18.88 10.18
N ILE A 3 44.48 -19.61 9.09
CA ILE A 3 43.88 -19.32 7.78
C ILE A 3 42.42 -19.78 7.71
N ALA A 4 42.10 -20.96 8.24
CA ALA A 4 40.74 -21.49 8.27
C ALA A 4 39.77 -20.63 9.12
N ARG A 5 40.26 -19.97 10.18
CA ARG A 5 39.46 -19.04 10.99
C ARG A 5 39.17 -17.73 10.26
N PHE A 6 40.12 -17.21 9.48
CA PHE A 6 39.95 -15.97 8.72
C PHE A 6 38.97 -16.14 7.55
N VAL A 7 39.03 -17.27 6.83
CA VAL A 7 38.09 -17.58 5.74
C VAL A 7 36.66 -17.71 6.29
N PHE A 8 36.48 -18.31 7.47
CA PHE A 8 35.16 -18.48 8.09
C PHE A 8 34.55 -17.14 8.53
N VAL A 9 35.38 -16.21 9.04
CA VAL A 9 34.92 -14.87 9.45
C VAL A 9 34.52 -14.03 8.23
N ILE A 10 35.31 -14.05 7.15
CA ILE A 10 34.98 -13.30 5.92
C ILE A 10 33.71 -13.84 5.28
N PHE A 11 33.51 -15.17 5.25
CA PHE A 11 32.28 -15.76 4.71
C PHE A 11 31.03 -15.40 5.54
N SER A 12 31.18 -15.23 6.85
CA SER A 12 30.07 -14.83 7.74
C SER A 12 29.63 -13.37 7.53
N VAL A 13 30.56 -12.46 7.18
CA VAL A 13 30.24 -11.05 6.89
C VAL A 13 29.45 -10.88 5.58
N TYR A 14 29.68 -11.73 4.58
CA TYR A 14 28.99 -11.63 3.28
C TYR A 14 27.50 -12.01 3.32
N LEU A 15 27.06 -12.82 4.29
CA LEU A 15 25.65 -13.25 4.39
C LEU A 15 24.72 -12.20 5.02
N MET A 16 25.23 -11.18 5.71
CA MET A 16 24.38 -10.16 6.38
C MET A 16 23.88 -9.02 5.48
N SER A 17 24.39 -8.88 4.26
CA SER A 17 24.05 -7.75 3.38
C SER A 17 22.72 -7.92 2.63
N ALA A 18 22.19 -9.14 2.51
CA ALA A 18 21.00 -9.42 1.71
C ALA A 18 19.68 -8.92 2.36
N SER A 19 19.64 -8.80 3.69
CA SER A 19 18.41 -8.48 4.43
C SER A 19 18.02 -7.00 4.40
N HIS A 20 18.90 -6.09 4.01
CA HIS A 20 18.64 -4.65 4.03
C HIS A 20 17.97 -4.11 2.75
N ALA A 21 18.03 -4.85 1.63
CA ALA A 21 17.55 -4.37 0.34
C ALA A 21 16.00 -4.39 0.22
N ALA A 22 15.31 -5.28 0.93
CA ALA A 22 13.86 -5.41 0.85
C ALA A 22 13.11 -4.28 1.57
N ASP A 23 13.59 -3.87 2.75
CA ASP A 23 12.98 -2.81 3.56
C ASP A 23 13.10 -1.42 2.90
N HIS A 24 14.13 -1.23 2.07
CA HIS A 24 14.36 0.02 1.35
C HIS A 24 13.36 0.26 0.21
N ARG A 25 12.89 -0.81 -0.47
CA ARG A 25 12.02 -0.67 -1.64
C ARG A 25 10.65 -0.11 -1.25
N PHE A 26 10.05 -0.63 -0.18
CA PHE A 26 8.74 -0.19 0.28
C PHE A 26 8.75 1.29 0.71
N LYS A 27 9.80 1.75 1.39
CA LYS A 27 9.91 3.15 1.87
C LYS A 27 10.09 4.18 0.74
N GLN A 28 10.52 3.74 -0.44
CA GLN A 28 10.75 4.55 -1.64
C GLN A 28 9.57 4.55 -2.62
N GLU A 29 8.45 3.94 -2.23
CA GLU A 29 7.24 3.93 -3.02
C GLU A 29 6.65 5.35 -3.17
N SER A 30 5.92 5.61 -4.26
CA SER A 30 5.30 6.92 -4.51
C SER A 30 4.11 7.16 -3.58
N GLU A 31 3.78 8.44 -3.34
CA GLU A 31 2.58 8.78 -2.56
C GLU A 31 1.30 8.26 -3.22
N LYS A 32 1.24 8.28 -4.56
CA LYS A 32 0.15 7.68 -5.32
C LYS A 32 -0.01 6.20 -5.03
N ASN A 33 1.08 5.46 -5.00
CA ASN A 33 1.03 4.03 -4.75
C ASN A 33 0.68 3.72 -3.28
N PHE A 34 1.20 4.47 -2.30
CA PHE A 34 0.75 4.33 -0.91
C PHE A 34 -0.76 4.47 -0.77
N PHE A 35 -1.34 5.50 -1.37
CA PHE A 35 -2.79 5.71 -1.34
C PHE A 35 -3.58 4.62 -2.06
N ARG A 36 -3.11 4.17 -3.23
CA ARG A 36 -3.74 3.09 -3.99
C ARG A 36 -3.67 1.75 -3.23
N TYR A 37 -2.54 1.43 -2.61
CA TYR A 37 -2.41 0.20 -1.83
C TYR A 37 -3.22 0.23 -0.53
N PHE A 38 -3.29 1.40 0.14
CA PHE A 38 -4.23 1.60 1.23
C PHE A 38 -5.67 1.28 0.78
N THR A 39 -6.09 1.87 -0.35
CA THR A 39 -7.45 1.72 -0.88
C THR A 39 -7.76 0.26 -1.21
N LEU A 40 -6.83 -0.44 -1.85
CA LEU A 40 -6.97 -1.87 -2.15
C LEU A 40 -7.11 -2.71 -0.88
N ALA A 41 -6.25 -2.49 0.12
CA ALA A 41 -6.29 -3.22 1.38
C ALA A 41 -7.61 -2.98 2.14
N VAL A 42 -8.08 -1.74 2.20
CA VAL A 42 -9.38 -1.40 2.81
C VAL A 42 -10.53 -2.02 2.03
N CYS A 43 -10.49 -1.99 0.70
CA CYS A 43 -11.53 -2.61 -0.13
C CYS A 43 -11.65 -4.11 0.15
N MET A 44 -10.53 -4.83 0.17
CA MET A 44 -10.52 -6.26 0.50
C MET A 44 -10.99 -6.53 1.94
N GLY A 45 -10.63 -5.67 2.88
CA GLY A 45 -11.12 -5.74 4.25
C GLY A 45 -12.63 -5.60 4.35
N MET A 46 -13.19 -4.57 3.71
CA MET A 46 -14.63 -4.31 3.71
C MET A 46 -15.42 -5.38 2.96
N ALA A 47 -14.86 -5.95 1.90
CA ALA A 47 -15.49 -7.02 1.13
C ALA A 47 -15.65 -8.34 1.90
N TYR A 48 -14.72 -8.63 2.83
CA TYR A 48 -14.63 -9.94 3.49
C TYR A 48 -14.61 -9.88 5.03
N GLU A 49 -14.97 -8.75 5.62
CA GLU A 49 -14.93 -8.56 7.08
C GLU A 49 -15.79 -9.59 7.81
N SER A 50 -16.97 -9.91 7.27
CA SER A 50 -17.88 -10.92 7.81
C SER A 50 -17.39 -12.36 7.62
N ASP A 51 -16.56 -12.59 6.60
CA ASP A 51 -16.25 -13.94 6.11
C ASP A 51 -14.96 -14.48 6.71
N SER A 52 -13.98 -13.61 6.97
CA SER A 52 -12.68 -14.03 7.48
C SER A 52 -12.01 -12.97 8.36
N LYS A 53 -12.09 -13.18 9.67
CA LYS A 53 -11.37 -12.35 10.67
C LYS A 53 -9.86 -12.32 10.44
N LYS A 54 -9.28 -13.42 9.95
CA LYS A 54 -7.85 -13.49 9.64
C LYS A 54 -7.51 -12.56 8.47
N LEU A 55 -8.30 -12.61 7.40
CA LEU A 55 -8.12 -11.74 6.25
C LEU A 55 -8.32 -10.27 6.65
N ALA A 56 -9.43 -9.95 7.34
CA ALA A 56 -9.71 -8.61 7.82
C ALA A 56 -8.59 -8.05 8.70
N SER A 57 -8.01 -8.87 9.60
CA SER A 57 -6.88 -8.46 10.43
C SER A 57 -5.62 -8.17 9.62
N ASP A 58 -5.32 -9.00 8.62
CA ASP A 58 -4.10 -8.86 7.82
C ASP A 58 -4.16 -7.64 6.89
N VAL A 59 -5.27 -7.48 6.17
CA VAL A 59 -5.48 -6.30 5.32
C VAL A 59 -5.61 -5.01 6.12
N GLY A 60 -6.14 -5.08 7.36
CA GLY A 60 -6.14 -3.94 8.29
C GLY A 60 -4.73 -3.49 8.68
N LYS A 61 -3.79 -4.43 8.90
CA LYS A 61 -2.38 -4.12 9.13
C LYS A 61 -1.73 -3.52 7.90
N ALA A 62 -2.01 -4.07 6.72
CA ALA A 62 -1.50 -3.53 5.46
C ALA A 62 -1.97 -2.08 5.25
N ALA A 63 -3.28 -1.82 5.40
CA ALA A 63 -3.85 -0.47 5.31
C ALA A 63 -3.20 0.48 6.33
N SER A 64 -3.02 0.05 7.58
CA SER A 64 -2.35 0.85 8.62
C SER A 64 -0.90 1.18 8.25
N GLY A 65 -0.18 0.23 7.65
CA GLY A 65 1.16 0.47 7.12
C GLY A 65 1.16 1.54 6.03
N TYR A 66 0.34 1.37 4.99
CA TYR A 66 0.28 2.34 3.89
C TYR A 66 -0.19 3.74 4.34
N LEU A 67 -1.05 3.81 5.36
CA LEU A 67 -1.45 5.06 6.02
C LEU A 67 -0.26 5.73 6.73
N GLU A 68 0.47 4.99 7.56
CA GLU A 68 1.62 5.51 8.32
C GLU A 68 2.72 6.09 7.41
N PHE A 69 2.93 5.45 6.26
CA PHE A 69 3.98 5.88 5.34
C PHE A 69 3.50 6.93 4.33
N GLY A 70 2.21 7.14 4.12
CA GLY A 70 1.69 8.19 3.24
C GLY A 70 1.71 9.58 3.89
N HIS A 71 1.61 10.63 3.07
CA HIS A 71 1.50 12.03 3.51
C HIS A 71 0.16 12.68 3.15
N MET A 72 -0.84 11.89 2.75
CA MET A 72 -2.17 12.45 2.54
C MET A 72 -2.81 12.88 3.86
N ASP A 73 -3.65 13.90 3.76
CA ASP A 73 -4.50 14.33 4.86
C ASP A 73 -5.56 13.23 5.16
N LEU A 74 -6.08 13.18 6.39
CA LEU A 74 -7.02 12.13 6.83
C LEU A 74 -8.31 12.10 6.01
N ASP A 75 -8.75 13.25 5.49
CA ASP A 75 -9.94 13.36 4.63
C ASP A 75 -9.81 12.58 3.33
N ALA A 76 -8.61 12.47 2.76
CA ALA A 76 -8.36 11.65 1.57
C ALA A 76 -8.68 10.17 1.81
N TYR A 77 -8.32 9.64 2.98
CA TYR A 77 -8.55 8.26 3.35
C TYR A 77 -10.03 8.00 3.67
N GLU A 78 -10.74 8.95 4.25
CA GLU A 78 -12.19 8.86 4.45
C GLU A 78 -12.95 8.94 3.12
N ASP A 79 -12.57 9.83 2.22
CA ASP A 79 -13.12 9.86 0.85
C ASP A 79 -12.86 8.54 0.11
N ALA A 80 -11.70 7.91 0.32
CA ALA A 80 -11.40 6.60 -0.26
C ALA A 80 -12.35 5.51 0.27
N ARG A 81 -12.69 5.54 1.57
CA ARG A 81 -13.68 4.60 2.15
C ARG A 81 -15.06 4.78 1.52
N GLU A 82 -15.49 6.01 1.27
CA GLU A 82 -16.77 6.25 0.60
C GLU A 82 -16.75 5.81 -0.87
N LEU A 83 -15.64 6.01 -1.58
CA LEU A 83 -15.45 5.48 -2.93
C LEU A 83 -15.51 3.96 -2.96
N ILE A 84 -14.84 3.28 -2.02
CA ILE A 84 -14.88 1.82 -1.85
C ILE A 84 -16.31 1.33 -1.66
N LYS A 85 -17.10 1.96 -0.76
CA LYS A 85 -18.51 1.60 -0.55
C LYS A 85 -19.34 1.70 -1.82
N THR A 86 -19.03 2.66 -2.69
CA THR A 86 -19.70 2.82 -3.98
C THR A 86 -19.30 1.71 -4.94
N TRP A 87 -18.03 1.37 -5.00
CA TRP A 87 -17.50 0.31 -5.87
C TRP A 87 -17.97 -1.09 -5.46
N LEU A 88 -18.04 -1.41 -4.17
CA LEU A 88 -18.54 -2.70 -3.69
C LEU A 88 -20.03 -2.93 -4.01
N LYS A 89 -20.81 -1.89 -4.28
CA LYS A 89 -22.20 -1.98 -4.73
C LYS A 89 -22.36 -2.29 -6.22
N LYS A 90 -21.29 -2.23 -7.02
CA LYS A 90 -21.36 -2.57 -8.45
C LYS A 90 -21.74 -4.04 -8.63
N ASP A 91 -22.50 -4.35 -9.68
CA ASP A 91 -22.97 -5.71 -9.95
C ASP A 91 -21.95 -6.48 -10.79
N TYR A 92 -21.13 -7.30 -10.14
CA TYR A 92 -20.08 -8.11 -10.76
C TYR A 92 -20.44 -9.59 -10.62
N GLN A 93 -21.32 -10.08 -11.48
CA GLN A 93 -21.79 -11.47 -11.44
C GLN A 93 -20.73 -12.44 -11.99
N SER A 94 -20.43 -13.49 -11.23
CA SER A 94 -19.66 -14.62 -11.72
C SER A 94 -20.52 -15.53 -12.60
N LYS A 95 -19.91 -16.14 -13.63
CA LYS A 95 -20.54 -17.22 -14.42
C LYS A 95 -20.90 -18.45 -13.57
N THR A 96 -20.27 -18.61 -12.41
CA THR A 96 -20.54 -19.70 -11.45
C THR A 96 -21.47 -19.27 -10.31
N GLY A 97 -22.07 -18.07 -10.40
CA GLY A 97 -22.94 -17.49 -9.39
C GLY A 97 -22.19 -16.68 -8.32
N GLY A 98 -22.91 -15.75 -7.70
CA GLY A 98 -22.38 -14.83 -6.70
C GLY A 98 -21.66 -13.63 -7.30
N GLN A 99 -21.29 -12.70 -6.41
CA GLN A 99 -20.53 -11.50 -6.75
C GLN A 99 -19.02 -11.77 -6.72
N VAL A 100 -18.27 -11.04 -7.54
CA VAL A 100 -16.80 -11.10 -7.56
C VAL A 100 -16.20 -9.87 -6.89
N GLU A 101 -16.21 -9.84 -5.55
CA GLU A 101 -15.78 -8.67 -4.77
C GLU A 101 -14.31 -8.29 -4.99
N ILE A 102 -13.41 -9.29 -5.11
CA ILE A 102 -11.99 -9.03 -5.41
C ILE A 102 -11.83 -8.29 -6.74
N MET A 103 -12.64 -8.64 -7.75
CA MET A 103 -12.57 -7.98 -9.06
C MET A 103 -13.03 -6.53 -8.98
N LYS A 104 -14.03 -6.21 -8.13
CA LYS A 104 -14.41 -4.81 -7.85
C LYS A 104 -13.25 -4.04 -7.21
N CYS A 105 -12.51 -4.65 -6.29
CA CYS A 105 -11.37 -4.01 -5.63
C CYS A 105 -10.16 -3.82 -6.56
N ILE A 106 -9.87 -4.79 -7.43
CA ILE A 106 -8.81 -4.67 -8.45
C ILE A 106 -9.18 -3.59 -9.46
N ASP A 107 -10.41 -3.58 -9.95
CA ASP A 107 -10.85 -2.57 -10.91
C ASP A 107 -10.89 -1.18 -10.28
N LEU A 108 -11.28 -1.05 -9.01
CA LEU A 108 -11.17 0.21 -8.26
C LEU A 108 -9.71 0.66 -8.17
N PHE A 109 -8.80 -0.26 -7.82
CA PHE A 109 -7.37 0.04 -7.75
C PHE A 109 -6.86 0.62 -9.07
N GLU A 110 -7.31 0.10 -10.21
CA GLU A 110 -6.93 0.59 -11.55
C GLU A 110 -7.79 1.73 -12.12
N SER A 111 -8.78 2.22 -11.37
CA SER A 111 -9.78 3.14 -11.91
C SER A 111 -9.34 4.60 -12.01
N GLU A 112 -9.94 5.31 -12.97
CA GLU A 112 -9.87 6.78 -13.04
C GLU A 112 -10.53 7.46 -11.84
N ASP A 113 -11.52 6.81 -11.19
CA ASP A 113 -12.16 7.34 -9.99
C ASP A 113 -11.13 7.49 -8.85
N LEU A 114 -10.32 6.44 -8.62
CA LEU A 114 -9.30 6.45 -7.59
C LEU A 114 -8.16 7.41 -7.93
N ASP A 115 -7.78 7.49 -9.21
CA ASP A 115 -6.78 8.45 -9.67
C ASP A 115 -7.27 9.90 -9.52
N SER A 116 -8.54 10.18 -9.82
CA SER A 116 -9.15 11.50 -9.62
C SER A 116 -9.21 11.86 -8.14
N LEU A 117 -9.52 10.89 -7.28
CA LEU A 117 -9.51 11.08 -5.84
C LEU A 117 -8.09 11.36 -5.31
N TYR A 118 -7.08 10.66 -5.81
CA TYR A 118 -5.68 10.97 -5.52
C TYR A 118 -5.36 12.42 -5.88
N GLN A 119 -5.69 12.85 -7.10
CA GLN A 119 -5.36 14.19 -7.58
C GLN A 119 -6.01 15.31 -6.77
N LYS A 120 -7.24 15.09 -6.29
CA LYS A 120 -7.93 16.03 -5.38
C LYS A 120 -7.15 16.28 -4.09
N HIS A 121 -6.43 15.26 -3.61
CA HIS A 121 -5.76 15.24 -2.32
C HIS A 121 -4.23 15.20 -2.42
N ASP A 122 -3.68 15.36 -3.63
CA ASP A 122 -2.27 15.08 -3.92
C ASP A 122 -1.33 15.87 -2.99
N PRO A 123 -0.61 15.21 -2.06
CA PRO A 123 0.27 15.89 -1.12
C PRO A 123 1.49 16.49 -1.82
N CYS A 124 1.78 16.06 -3.06
CA CYS A 124 2.88 16.57 -3.86
C CYS A 124 2.63 17.98 -4.40
N GLN A 125 1.39 18.46 -4.36
CA GLN A 125 1.03 19.85 -4.72
C GLN A 125 1.31 20.85 -3.59
N LYS A 126 1.70 20.38 -2.40
CA LYS A 126 1.88 21.19 -1.18
C LYS A 126 3.29 21.00 -0.57
N PRO A 127 4.36 21.41 -1.26
CA PRO A 127 5.74 21.13 -0.84
C PRO A 127 6.11 21.74 0.52
N ASP A 128 5.43 22.81 0.93
CA ASP A 128 5.58 23.48 2.22
C ASP A 128 5.17 22.62 3.42
N ARG A 129 4.37 21.57 3.20
CA ARG A 129 3.94 20.64 4.25
C ARG A 129 4.94 19.51 4.52
N TRP A 130 5.98 19.39 3.70
CA TRP A 130 6.96 18.31 3.81
C TRP A 130 8.13 18.72 4.70
N LEU A 131 8.36 17.96 5.77
CA LEU A 131 9.51 18.18 6.67
C LEU A 131 10.84 17.75 6.03
N ASP A 132 10.82 16.79 5.11
CA ASP A 132 12.00 16.23 4.46
C ASP A 132 11.92 16.41 2.93
N GLU A 133 12.73 17.33 2.42
CA GLU A 133 12.81 17.65 0.99
C GLU A 133 13.31 16.46 0.15
N SER A 134 14.18 15.61 0.71
CA SER A 134 14.66 14.42 0.00
C SER A 134 13.55 13.38 -0.14
N LYS A 135 12.71 13.24 0.90
CA LYS A 135 11.53 12.39 0.89
C LYS A 135 10.51 12.90 -0.12
N PHE A 136 10.23 14.20 -0.13
CA PHE A 136 9.38 14.85 -1.15
C PHE A 136 9.86 14.53 -2.57
N LYS A 137 11.13 14.84 -2.89
CA LYS A 137 11.72 14.59 -4.22
C LYS A 137 11.68 13.12 -4.63
N SER A 138 11.84 12.20 -3.68
CA SER A 138 11.85 10.77 -3.99
C SER A 138 10.46 10.22 -4.28
N ARG A 139 9.41 10.75 -3.64
CA ARG A 139 8.04 10.20 -3.66
C ARG A 139 7.06 10.94 -4.56
N CYS A 140 7.33 12.20 -4.87
CA CYS A 140 6.51 13.07 -5.70
C CYS A 140 7.04 13.19 -7.15
N LYS A 141 7.45 12.06 -7.72
CA LYS A 141 7.96 11.98 -9.09
C LYS A 141 6.84 11.87 -10.11
#